data_AF-A0A955FSQ6-F1
#
_entry.id   AF-A0A955FSQ6-F1
#
_cell.length_a   1.000
_cell.length_b   1.000
_cell.length_c   1.000
_cell.angle_alpha   90.00
_cell.angle_beta   90.00
_cell.angle_gamma   90.00
#
_symmetry.space_group_name_H-M   'P 1'
#
loop_
_entity.id
_entity.type
_entity.pdbx_description
1 polymer ?
#
loop_
_entity_poly.entity_id
_entity_poly.type
_entity_poly.pdbx_seq_one_letter_code
_entity_poly.pdbx_strand_id
1 'polypeptide(L)'
;MDIQTATKGYLDTRKRLETNFNNPNFISDALYKMGIYLSHIGDHLGKLKAQYEQDRASSFLSHLSNGESASKAENLARVDTAEVRGQIAKLELTLKNGQSLVSIGQSRLRVLEGEARNQI
;
A
#
# COMPACT_ATOMS: atom_id res chain seq x y z
N MET A 1 -13.30 -2.10 -6.91
CA MET A 1 -13.02 -2.80 -5.65
C MET A 1 -12.78 -1.74 -4.58
N ASP A 2 -13.40 -1.85 -3.41
CA ASP A 2 -13.12 -0.94 -2.30
C ASP A 2 -11.79 -1.30 -1.61
N ILE A 3 -11.29 -0.39 -0.76
CA ILE A 3 -10.00 -0.54 -0.08
C ILE A 3 -10.00 -1.67 0.95
N GLN A 4 -11.12 -1.97 1.60
CA GLN A 4 -11.20 -3.02 2.61
C GLN A 4 -11.09 -4.39 1.95
N THR A 5 -11.81 -4.58 0.84
CA THR A 5 -11.77 -5.77 -0.01
C THR A 5 -10.37 -5.96 -0.59
N ALA A 6 -9.75 -4.90 -1.13
CA ALA A 6 -8.40 -4.98 -1.66
C ALA A 6 -7.36 -5.35 -0.59
N THR A 7 -7.43 -4.70 0.57
CA THR A 7 -6.52 -4.95 1.70
C THR A 7 -6.67 -6.36 2.23
N LYS A 8 -7.91 -6.83 2.44
CA LYS A 8 -8.19 -8.19 2.90
C LYS A 8 -7.72 -9.22 1.87
N GLY A 9 -8.07 -9.03 0.60
CA GLY A 9 -7.64 -9.90 -0.49
C GLY A 9 -6.12 -10.01 -0.60
N TYR A 10 -5.40 -8.90 -0.44
CA TYR A 10 -3.94 -8.88 -0.37
C TYR A 10 -3.41 -9.72 0.81
N LEU A 11 -3.91 -9.50 2.02
CA LEU A 11 -3.47 -10.22 3.22
C LEU A 11 -3.74 -11.73 3.14
N ASP A 12 -4.93 -12.10 2.68
CA ASP A 12 -5.33 -13.49 2.50
C ASP A 12 -4.45 -14.18 1.45
N THR A 13 -4.19 -13.51 0.32
CA THR A 13 -3.33 -14.03 -0.75
C THR A 13 -1.88 -14.19 -0.27
N ARG A 14 -1.36 -13.21 0.47
CA ARG A 14 -0.03 -13.28 1.10
C ARG A 14 0.08 -14.49 2.03
N LYS A 15 -0.88 -14.69 2.93
CA LYS A 15 -0.87 -15.81 3.88
C LYS A 15 -0.89 -17.16 3.15
N ARG A 16 -1.62 -17.26 2.05
CA ARG A 16 -1.61 -18.48 1.21
C ARG A 16 -0.29 -18.65 0.47
N LEU A 17 0.35 -17.57 0.02
CA LEU A 17 1.67 -17.61 -0.60
C LEU A 17 2.74 -18.14 0.36
N GLU A 18 2.72 -17.69 1.62
CA GLU A 18 3.64 -18.14 2.67
C GLU A 18 3.56 -19.67 2.90
N THR A 19 2.39 -20.27 2.73
CA THR A 19 2.19 -21.73 2.89
C THR A 19 2.46 -22.54 1.63
N ASN A 20 2.54 -21.90 0.46
CA ASN A 20 2.65 -22.56 -0.85
C ASN A 20 3.86 -22.08 -1.66
N PHE A 21 4.92 -21.61 -0.99
CA PHE A 21 6.07 -20.92 -1.61
C PHE A 21 6.95 -21.82 -2.50
N ASN A 22 6.66 -23.11 -2.56
CA ASN A 22 7.35 -24.09 -3.40
C ASN A 22 6.53 -24.55 -4.61
N ASN A 23 5.28 -24.09 -4.77
CA ASN A 23 4.44 -24.45 -5.91
C ASN A 23 4.46 -23.32 -6.96
N PRO A 24 5.13 -23.50 -8.12
CA PRO A 24 5.27 -22.45 -9.13
C PRO A 24 3.92 -21.92 -9.64
N ASN A 25 2.95 -22.80 -9.86
CA ASN A 25 1.62 -22.41 -10.35
C ASN A 25 0.89 -21.53 -9.33
N PHE A 26 1.03 -21.87 -8.05
CA PHE A 26 0.46 -21.07 -6.97
C PHE A 26 1.13 -19.70 -6.86
N ILE A 27 2.47 -19.66 -6.92
CA ILE A 27 3.22 -18.41 -6.83
C ILE A 27 2.79 -17.47 -7.97
N SER A 28 2.70 -17.95 -9.20
CA SER A 28 2.28 -17.14 -10.35
C SER A 28 0.89 -16.52 -10.16
N ASP A 29 -0.12 -17.32 -9.80
CA ASP A 29 -1.49 -16.83 -9.54
C ASP A 29 -1.56 -15.87 -8.35
N ALA A 30 -0.84 -16.17 -7.26
CA ALA A 30 -0.78 -15.31 -6.09
C ALA A 30 -0.14 -13.95 -6.41
N LEU A 31 0.95 -13.93 -7.20
CA LEU A 31 1.61 -12.71 -7.63
C LEU A 31 0.70 -11.83 -8.49
N TYR A 32 -0.03 -12.45 -9.43
CA TYR A 32 -1.01 -11.74 -10.26
C TYR A 32 -2.11 -11.09 -9.41
N LYS A 33 -2.73 -11.86 -8.51
CA LYS A 33 -3.77 -11.36 -7.59
C LYS A 33 -3.26 -10.26 -6.68
N MET A 34 -2.07 -10.44 -6.11
CA MET A 34 -1.42 -9.41 -5.29
C MET A 34 -1.18 -8.12 -6.10
N GLY A 35 -0.75 -8.22 -7.36
CA GLY A 35 -0.60 -7.07 -8.25
C GLY A 35 -1.90 -6.28 -8.42
N ILE A 36 -3.03 -6.97 -8.65
CA ILE A 36 -4.35 -6.32 -8.76
C ILE A 36 -4.73 -5.61 -7.46
N TYR A 37 -4.60 -6.29 -6.31
CA TYR A 37 -4.94 -5.69 -5.02
C TYR A 37 -4.06 -4.48 -4.70
N LEU A 38 -2.75 -4.57 -4.97
CA LEU A 38 -1.81 -3.47 -4.77
C LEU A 38 -2.13 -2.29 -5.70
N SER A 39 -2.57 -2.53 -6.94
CA SER A 39 -3.02 -1.45 -7.83
C SER A 39 -4.20 -0.68 -7.22
N HIS A 40 -5.23 -1.38 -6.72
CA HIS A 40 -6.36 -0.73 -6.08
C HIS A 40 -6.00 0.01 -4.78
N ILE A 41 -5.07 -0.54 -4.00
CA ILE A 41 -4.52 0.15 -2.82
C ILE A 41 -3.79 1.42 -3.25
N GLY A 42 -3.01 1.38 -4.33
CA GLY A 42 -2.30 2.53 -4.91
C GLY A 42 -3.25 3.63 -5.36
N ASP A 43 -4.32 3.28 -6.08
CA ASP A 43 -5.33 4.24 -6.53
C ASP A 43 -6.02 4.93 -5.35
N HIS A 44 -6.38 4.16 -4.33
CA HIS A 44 -7.00 4.70 -3.12
C HIS A 44 -6.04 5.59 -2.34
N LEU A 45 -4.77 5.19 -2.21
CA LEU A 45 -3.74 6.01 -1.58
C LEU A 45 -3.56 7.35 -2.29
N GLY A 46 -3.59 7.36 -3.63
CA GLY A 46 -3.52 8.60 -4.41
C GLY A 46 -4.66 9.56 -4.07
N LYS A 47 -5.89 9.05 -3.99
CA LYS A 47 -7.07 9.83 -3.59
C LYS A 47 -6.94 10.35 -2.15
N LEU A 48 -6.48 9.51 -1.23
CA LEU A 48 -6.33 9.87 0.17
C LEU A 48 -5.25 10.96 0.37
N LYS A 49 -4.16 10.91 -0.40
CA LYS A 49 -3.13 11.98 -0.41
C LYS A 49 -3.67 13.30 -0.92
N ALA A 50 -4.46 13.28 -1.99
CA ALA A 50 -5.10 14.49 -2.50
C ALA A 50 -6.05 15.10 -1.45
N GLN A 51 -6.86 14.26 -0.80
CA GLN A 51 -7.76 14.68 0.28
C GLN A 51 -6.99 15.26 1.47
N TYR A 52 -5.91 14.60 1.91
CA TYR A 52 -5.06 15.06 3.00
C TYR A 52 -4.49 16.46 2.75
N GLU A 53 -3.94 16.72 1.56
CA GLU A 53 -3.39 18.05 1.25
C GLU A 53 -4.48 19.12 1.20
N GLN A 54 -5.66 18.79 0.69
CA GLN A 54 -6.80 19.70 0.69
C GLN A 54 -7.26 20.03 2.12
N ASP A 55 -7.44 19.00 2.98
CA ASP A 55 -7.88 19.17 4.36
C ASP A 55 -6.85 19.93 5.20
N ARG A 56 -5.56 19.63 5.01
CA ARG A 56 -4.47 20.32 5.69
C ARG A 56 -4.41 21.79 5.29
N ALA A 57 -4.53 22.10 4.00
CA ALA A 57 -4.56 23.48 3.53
C ALA A 57 -5.79 24.23 4.07
N SER A 58 -6.96 23.60 4.06
CA SER A 58 -8.19 24.18 4.60
C SER A 58 -8.10 24.46 6.10
N SER A 59 -7.61 23.49 6.89
CA SER A 59 -7.40 23.67 8.33
C SER A 59 -6.36 24.77 8.61
N PHE A 60 -5.25 24.79 7.88
CA PHE A 60 -4.23 25.83 8.01
C PHE A 60 -4.80 27.24 7.78
N LEU A 61 -5.56 27.44 6.70
CA LEU A 61 -6.19 28.72 6.40
C LEU A 61 -7.24 29.10 7.44
N SER A 62 -8.01 28.13 7.95
CA SER A 62 -8.97 28.36 9.03
C SER A 62 -8.27 28.88 10.28
N HIS A 63 -7.19 28.22 10.73
CA HIS A 63 -6.44 28.65 11.92
C HIS A 63 -5.79 30.03 11.73
N LEU A 64 -5.26 30.32 10.55
CA LEU A 64 -4.77 31.67 10.21
C LEU A 64 -5.87 32.74 10.30
N SER A 65 -7.05 32.45 9.74
CA SER A 65 -8.19 33.39 9.80
C SER A 65 -8.71 33.62 11.22
N ASN A 66 -8.47 32.66 12.12
CA ASN A 66 -8.80 32.75 13.54
C ASN A 66 -7.72 33.50 14.36
N GLY A 67 -6.72 34.08 13.70
CA GLY A 67 -5.69 34.91 14.33
C GLY A 67 -4.49 34.14 14.86
N GLU A 68 -4.36 32.85 14.55
CA GLU A 68 -3.18 32.07 14.93
C GLU A 68 -1.95 32.48 14.10
N SER A 69 -0.77 32.43 14.71
CA SER A 69 0.47 32.63 13.96
C SER A 69 0.68 31.51 12.95
N ALA A 70 1.35 31.78 11.83
CA ALA A 70 1.58 30.79 10.78
C ALA A 70 2.22 29.49 11.30
N SER A 71 3.16 29.59 12.24
CA SER A 71 3.80 28.41 12.85
C SER A 71 2.80 27.60 13.70
N LYS A 72 1.95 28.26 14.48
CA LYS A 72 0.94 27.58 15.31
C LYS A 72 -0.19 26.98 14.45
N ALA A 73 -0.66 27.70 13.43
CA ALA A 73 -1.64 27.22 12.47
C ALA A 73 -1.17 25.96 11.72
N GLU A 74 0.09 25.93 11.30
CA GLU A 74 0.70 24.76 10.64
C GLU A 74 0.75 23.54 11.56
N ASN A 75 1.09 23.74 12.84
CA ASN A 75 1.11 22.66 13.82
C ASN A 75 -0.30 22.12 14.09
N LEU A 76 -1.30 23.00 14.24
CA LEU A 76 -2.69 22.61 14.44
C LEU A 76 -3.24 21.85 13.22
N ALA A 77 -3.00 22.34 12.00
CA ALA A 77 -3.43 21.66 10.78
C ALA A 77 -2.83 20.26 10.62
N ARG A 78 -1.59 20.05 11.08
CA ARG A 78 -0.96 18.72 11.12
C ARG A 78 -1.61 17.79 12.14
N VAL A 79 -2.04 18.32 13.29
CA VAL A 79 -2.74 17.55 14.32
C VAL A 79 -4.13 17.16 13.82
N ASP A 80 -4.86 18.10 13.24
CA ASP A 80 -6.21 17.88 12.70
C ASP A 80 -6.22 16.81 11.60
N THR A 81 -5.14 16.72 10.82
CA THR A 81 -5.00 15.75 9.73
C THR A 81 -4.17 14.52 10.09
N ALA A 82 -3.83 14.33 11.37
CA ALA A 82 -2.95 13.26 11.82
C ALA A 82 -3.50 11.86 11.54
N GLU A 83 -4.82 11.67 11.65
CA GLU A 83 -5.47 10.38 11.37
C GLU A 83 -5.29 9.98 9.90
N VAL A 84 -5.64 10.89 8.98
CA VAL A 84 -5.51 10.67 7.53
C VAL A 84 -4.05 10.40 7.16
N ARG A 85 -3.12 11.15 7.75
CA ARG A 85 -1.67 10.91 7.59
C ARG A 85 -1.26 9.52 8.07
N GLY A 86 -1.81 9.04 9.19
CA GLY A 86 -1.57 7.70 9.70
C GLY A 86 -2.08 6.61 8.75
N GLN A 87 -3.26 6.82 8.16
CA GLN A 87 -3.83 5.91 7.16
C GLN A 87 -2.95 5.87 5.89
N ILE A 88 -2.49 7.02 5.39
CA ILE A 88 -1.55 7.13 4.26
C ILE A 88 -0.29 6.31 4.55
N ALA A 89 0.34 6.51 5.71
CA ALA A 89 1.58 5.81 6.07
C ALA A 89 1.39 4.27 6.12
N LYS A 90 0.25 3.80 6.62
CA LYS A 90 -0.09 2.37 6.66
C LYS A 90 -0.22 1.78 5.25
N LEU A 91 -0.87 2.50 4.33
CA LEU A 91 -1.05 2.05 2.95
C LEU A 91 0.26 2.08 2.16
N GLU A 92 1.10 3.09 2.38
CA GLU A 92 2.46 3.16 1.80
C GLU A 92 3.32 1.98 2.22
N LEU A 93 3.32 1.65 3.52
CA LEU A 93 4.03 0.48 4.03
C LEU A 93 3.51 -0.82 3.41
N THR A 94 2.18 -0.93 3.26
CA THR A 94 1.54 -2.09 2.63
C THR A 94 1.98 -2.23 1.17
N LEU A 95 2.00 -1.15 0.40
CA LEU A 95 2.46 -1.14 -0.99
C LEU A 95 3.93 -1.52 -1.11
N LYS A 96 4.79 -0.90 -0.30
CA LYS A 96 6.23 -1.20 -0.30
C LYS A 96 6.48 -2.68 -0.01
N ASN A 97 5.88 -3.21 1.05
CA ASN A 97 6.02 -4.62 1.42
C ASN A 97 5.46 -5.55 0.34
N GLY A 98 4.33 -5.18 -0.27
CA GLY A 98 3.71 -5.95 -1.35
C GLY A 98 4.59 -6.01 -2.60
N GLN A 99 5.18 -4.89 -3.01
CA GLN A 99 6.12 -4.82 -4.13
C GLN A 99 7.37 -5.67 -3.87
N SER A 100 7.92 -5.61 -2.66
CA SER A 100 9.05 -6.47 -2.27
C SER A 100 8.68 -7.94 -2.36
N LEU A 101 7.51 -8.35 -1.86
CA LEU A 101 7.05 -9.73 -1.92
C LEU A 101 6.82 -10.20 -3.37
N VAL A 102 6.31 -9.32 -4.23
CA VAL A 102 6.15 -9.61 -5.66
C VAL A 102 7.51 -9.87 -6.32
N SER A 103 8.50 -9.03 -6.05
CA SER A 103 9.87 -9.18 -6.56
C SER A 103 10.50 -10.51 -6.09
N ILE A 104 10.35 -10.86 -4.81
CA ILE A 104 10.85 -12.13 -4.28
C ILE A 104 10.16 -13.31 -4.97
N GLY A 105 8.84 -13.28 -5.15
CA GLY A 105 8.12 -14.36 -5.83
C GLY A 105 8.53 -14.51 -7.30
N GLN A 106 8.77 -13.40 -8.02
CA GLN A 106 9.31 -13.44 -9.38
C GLN A 106 10.70 -14.07 -9.42
N SER A 107 11.57 -13.74 -8.46
CA SER A 107 12.89 -14.37 -8.32
C SER A 107 12.77 -15.87 -8.08
N ARG A 108 11.87 -16.30 -7.18
CA ARG A 108 11.64 -17.72 -6.90
C ARG A 108 11.15 -18.49 -8.12
N LEU A 109 10.25 -17.91 -8.92
CA LEU A 109 9.80 -18.52 -10.18
C LEU A 109 10.96 -18.77 -11.15
N ARG A 110 11.89 -17.81 -11.30
CA ARG A 110 13.08 -17.99 -12.16
C ARG A 110 13.99 -19.10 -11.66
N VAL A 111 14.16 -19.23 -10.35
CA VAL A 111 14.95 -20.31 -9.75
C VAL A 111 14.30 -21.66 -10.02
N LEU A 112 12.99 -21.79 -9.79
CA LEU A 112 12.24 -23.03 -10.04
C LEU A 112 12.26 -23.42 -11.53
N GLU A 113 12.20 -22.44 -12.42
CA GLU A 113 12.37 -22.66 -13.86
C GLU A 113 13.77 -23.19 -14.19
N GLY A 114 14.82 -22.63 -13.60
CA GLY A 114 16.19 -23.11 -13.76
C GLY A 114 16.40 -24.53 -13.22
N GLU A 115 15.85 -24.83 -12.05
CA GLU A 115 15.85 -26.18 -11.45
C GLU A 115 15.17 -27.19 -12.39
N ALA A 116 14.01 -26.84 -12.96
CA ALA A 116 13.28 -27.71 -13.88
C ALA A 116 14.04 -27.95 -15.20
N ARG A 117 14.71 -26.92 -15.75
CA ARG A 117 15.52 -27.06 -16.97
C ARG A 117 16.73 -27.96 -16.79
N ASN A 118 17.34 -27.96 -15.59
CA ASN A 118 18.53 -28.76 -15.30
C ASN A 118 18.23 -30.24 -14.99
N GLN A 119 16.95 -30.62 -14.91
CA GLN A 119 16.50 -32.01 -14.68
C GLN A 119 16.13 -32.75 -15.97
N ILE A 120 16.17 -32.06 -17.11
CA ILE A 120 15.92 -32.59 -18.46
C ILE A 120 17.25 -32.76 -19.17
#